data_AF-A0A832AVN6-F1
#
_entry.id   AF-A0A832AVN6-F1
#
_cell.length_a   1.000
_cell.length_b   1.000
_cell.length_c   1.000
_cell.angle_alpha   90.00
_cell.angle_beta   90.00
_cell.angle_gamma   90.00
#
_symmetry.space_group_name_H-M   'P 1'
#
loop_
_entity.id
_entity.type
_entity.pdbx_description
1 polymer ?
#
loop_
_entity_poly.entity_id
_entity_poly.type
_entity_poly.pdbx_seq_one_letter_code
_entity_poly.pdbx_strand_id
1 'polypeptide(L)'
;ADDPELLLKVAVAAAQRNALVERETLDLLELEAPRPPEPRDSATRDAFLALLGTGDALVPVVEALDQRRLFERLLPEWSAVRNRPQRNAYHRFTVDRHLLEAVVRAGEHVHEVDRPDLLLLGALLHDIGKGYEGDHSEVGEDIASEVARRMGFDDRDVAVLARVVAYHLVLPEVATRRDLDDPSTIGLVARVVEDRRTLALLAALTEADSRATGSSAWSPWKAELVTTLAERVGLLLDGHPLRAPVPYVPDPDDAELLARGALAVRGSGRRVTVIAPDRPGLLAAAAGALALHRCNVRRATASAAGSAMAVEVFDVEPQFDCLPEWDAVEQDLAAILDGKLDVANQLAAQERAYAAARRPASARRPDRYVVVDNAGSDLASIVEVRAPDRFGLLYEITATLAANGCDVEAAFVDTIGHGVVDSFYVRGPDGGKLVDGPTLEHVSEALSVVAGARHDKEGRVGQDGRVDESAPDPGGSGSDGPSTGEERRTTR
;
A
#
# COMPACT_ATOMS: atom_id res chain seq x y z
N ALA A 1 13.65 -19.65 -40.62
CA ALA A 1 14.83 -19.02 -40.00
C ALA A 1 14.76 -17.48 -40.01
N ASP A 2 14.17 -16.83 -41.03
CA ASP A 2 14.26 -15.35 -41.18
C ASP A 2 13.07 -14.54 -40.61
N ASP A 3 12.10 -15.17 -39.95
CA ASP A 3 10.94 -14.47 -39.37
C ASP A 3 11.20 -14.13 -37.89
N PRO A 4 11.52 -12.86 -37.53
CA PRO A 4 11.79 -12.45 -36.15
C PRO A 4 10.61 -12.66 -35.20
N GLU A 5 9.40 -12.79 -35.74
CA GLU A 5 8.16 -12.95 -34.99
C GLU A 5 7.75 -14.42 -34.83
N LEU A 6 8.49 -15.38 -35.42
CA LEU A 6 8.08 -16.79 -35.48
C LEU A 6 7.68 -17.35 -34.12
N LEU A 7 8.48 -17.05 -33.08
CA LEU A 7 8.21 -17.47 -31.71
C LEU A 7 6.87 -16.92 -31.21
N LEU A 8 6.63 -15.62 -31.42
CA LEU A 8 5.40 -14.94 -31.00
C LEU A 8 4.19 -15.43 -31.79
N LYS A 9 4.32 -15.64 -33.10
CA LYS A 9 3.27 -16.19 -33.96
C LYS A 9 2.81 -17.57 -33.49
N VAL A 10 3.75 -18.46 -33.16
CA VAL A 10 3.40 -19.77 -32.61
C VAL A 10 2.72 -19.63 -31.26
N ALA A 11 3.25 -18.80 -30.36
CA ALA A 11 2.67 -18.57 -29.04
C ALA A 11 1.23 -18.02 -29.11
N VAL A 12 1.01 -16.97 -29.90
CA VAL A 12 -0.31 -16.36 -30.13
C VAL A 12 -1.26 -17.37 -30.77
N ALA A 13 -0.80 -18.12 -31.79
CA ALA A 13 -1.64 -19.10 -32.46
C ALA A 13 -2.06 -20.25 -31.54
N ALA A 14 -1.17 -20.69 -30.64
CA ALA A 14 -1.44 -21.69 -29.62
C ALA A 14 -2.46 -21.18 -28.60
N ALA A 15 -2.24 -19.98 -28.06
CA ALA A 15 -3.12 -19.36 -27.07
C ALA A 15 -4.54 -19.11 -27.63
N GLN A 16 -4.65 -18.53 -28.84
CA GLN A 16 -5.95 -18.28 -29.50
C GLN A 16 -6.73 -19.56 -29.80
N ARG A 17 -6.06 -20.71 -29.94
CA ARG A 17 -6.69 -22.02 -30.18
C ARG A 17 -6.87 -22.82 -28.91
N ASN A 18 -6.49 -22.28 -27.76
CA ASN A 18 -6.42 -22.99 -26.49
C ASN A 18 -5.68 -24.34 -26.62
N ALA A 19 -4.57 -24.32 -27.37
CA ALA A 19 -3.76 -25.49 -27.70
C ALA A 19 -2.43 -25.46 -26.95
N LEU A 20 -1.90 -26.65 -26.66
CA LEU A 20 -0.55 -26.80 -26.11
C LEU A 20 0.49 -26.74 -27.24
N VAL A 21 1.65 -26.18 -26.96
CA VAL A 21 2.80 -26.24 -27.87
C VAL A 21 3.50 -27.58 -27.67
N GLU A 22 3.49 -28.42 -28.70
CA GLU A 22 4.14 -29.74 -28.66
C GLU A 22 5.64 -29.62 -28.40
N ARG A 23 6.21 -30.63 -27.73
CA ARG A 23 7.62 -30.64 -27.32
C ARG A 23 8.57 -30.47 -28.51
N GLU A 24 8.32 -31.16 -29.61
CA GLU A 24 9.12 -31.06 -30.83
C GLU A 24 9.08 -29.65 -31.41
N THR A 25 7.94 -28.96 -31.30
CA THR A 25 7.81 -27.57 -31.75
C THR A 25 8.63 -26.64 -30.87
N LEU A 26 8.62 -26.84 -29.55
CA LEU A 26 9.46 -26.08 -28.61
C LEU A 26 10.96 -26.30 -28.89
N ASP A 27 11.36 -27.55 -29.13
CA ASP A 27 12.76 -27.90 -29.44
C ASP A 27 13.20 -27.25 -30.77
N LEU A 28 12.34 -27.23 -31.78
CA LEU A 28 12.60 -26.55 -33.05
C LEU A 28 12.69 -25.02 -32.87
N LEU A 29 11.79 -24.42 -32.10
CA LEU A 29 11.84 -22.98 -31.81
C LEU A 29 13.11 -22.61 -31.04
N GLU A 30 13.57 -23.46 -30.12
CA GLU A 30 14.82 -23.24 -29.39
C GLU A 30 16.02 -23.19 -30.35
N LEU A 31 16.03 -24.06 -31.36
CA LEU A 31 17.12 -24.16 -32.34
C LEU A 31 17.06 -23.10 -33.44
N GLU A 32 15.86 -22.80 -33.96
CA GLU A 32 15.69 -22.08 -35.23
C GLU A 32 15.04 -20.70 -35.11
N ALA A 33 14.36 -20.39 -34.00
CA ALA A 33 13.67 -19.10 -33.87
C ALA A 33 14.70 -17.97 -33.65
N PRO A 34 14.75 -16.97 -34.55
CA PRO A 34 15.61 -15.82 -34.36
C PRO A 34 15.20 -15.00 -33.12
N ARG A 35 16.16 -14.26 -32.56
CA ARG A 35 15.83 -13.24 -31.55
C ARG A 35 15.15 -12.06 -32.23
N PRO A 36 14.13 -11.45 -31.62
CA PRO A 36 13.55 -10.23 -32.16
C PRO A 36 14.59 -9.11 -32.24
N PRO A 37 14.49 -8.20 -33.23
CA PRO A 37 15.35 -7.02 -33.31
C PRO A 37 15.13 -6.10 -32.10
N GLU A 38 16.18 -5.35 -31.74
CA GLU A 38 16.14 -4.34 -30.68
C GLU A 38 16.61 -2.98 -31.25
N PRO A 39 15.78 -1.92 -31.19
CA PRO A 39 14.39 -1.91 -30.72
C PRO A 39 13.44 -2.71 -31.61
N ARG A 40 12.36 -3.23 -31.02
CA ARG A 40 11.32 -3.96 -31.75
C ARG A 40 10.57 -3.05 -32.70
N ASP A 41 10.19 -3.58 -33.85
CA ASP A 41 9.20 -2.94 -34.70
C ASP A 41 7.78 -3.09 -34.13
N SER A 42 6.83 -2.35 -34.70
CA SER A 42 5.45 -2.38 -34.24
C SER A 42 4.84 -3.77 -34.36
N ALA A 43 5.15 -4.52 -35.42
CA ALA A 43 4.58 -5.85 -35.64
C ALA A 43 5.03 -6.86 -34.56
N THR A 44 6.32 -6.85 -34.18
CA THR A 44 6.82 -7.67 -33.08
C THR A 44 6.21 -7.25 -31.73
N ARG A 45 6.13 -5.93 -31.46
CA ARG A 45 5.50 -5.42 -30.24
C ARG A 45 4.03 -5.84 -30.16
N ASP A 46 3.28 -5.65 -31.24
CA ASP A 46 1.85 -5.95 -31.31
C ASP A 46 1.61 -7.46 -31.16
N ALA A 47 2.48 -8.32 -31.70
CA ALA A 47 2.41 -9.76 -31.50
C ALA A 47 2.67 -10.17 -30.04
N PHE A 48 3.60 -9.50 -29.34
CA PHE A 48 3.84 -9.72 -27.92
C PHE A 48 2.63 -9.29 -27.07
N LEU A 49 2.07 -8.11 -27.35
CA LEU A 49 0.86 -7.63 -26.67
C LEU A 49 -0.36 -8.50 -26.96
N ALA A 50 -0.48 -9.02 -28.19
CA ALA A 50 -1.53 -9.95 -28.56
C ALA A 50 -1.43 -11.26 -27.76
N LEU A 51 -0.22 -11.73 -27.46
CA LEU A 51 -0.01 -12.88 -26.57
C LEU A 51 -0.49 -12.56 -25.15
N LEU A 52 -0.08 -11.42 -24.59
CA LEU A 52 -0.50 -10.99 -23.24
C LEU A 52 -2.03 -10.84 -23.13
N GLY A 53 -2.68 -10.37 -24.20
CA GLY A 53 -4.14 -10.19 -24.27
C GLY A 53 -4.94 -11.47 -24.48
N THR A 54 -4.34 -12.67 -24.41
CA THR A 54 -5.05 -13.94 -24.64
C THR A 54 -5.82 -14.48 -23.43
N GLY A 55 -5.80 -13.77 -22.30
CA GLY A 55 -6.48 -14.18 -21.07
C GLY A 55 -5.91 -15.49 -20.51
N ASP A 56 -6.76 -16.36 -19.96
CA ASP A 56 -6.33 -17.61 -19.29
C ASP A 56 -5.39 -18.49 -20.13
N ALA A 57 -5.49 -18.43 -21.47
CA ALA A 57 -4.65 -19.20 -22.38
C ALA A 57 -3.19 -18.73 -22.43
N LEU A 58 -2.90 -17.49 -21.98
CA LEU A 58 -1.54 -16.94 -21.86
C LEU A 58 -0.65 -17.87 -21.03
N VAL A 59 -1.19 -18.30 -19.90
CA VAL A 59 -0.42 -18.90 -18.83
C VAL A 59 0.21 -20.24 -19.23
N PRO A 60 -0.56 -21.27 -19.69
CA PRO A 60 0.03 -22.54 -20.11
C PRO A 60 0.98 -22.39 -21.31
N VAL A 61 0.76 -21.40 -22.18
CA VAL A 61 1.63 -21.13 -23.33
C VAL A 61 2.97 -20.57 -22.87
N VAL A 62 2.97 -19.54 -22.00
CA VAL A 62 4.21 -18.97 -21.47
C VAL A 62 4.98 -20.00 -20.63
N GLU A 63 4.30 -20.81 -19.81
CA GLU A 63 4.94 -21.88 -19.05
C GLU A 63 5.60 -22.92 -19.98
N ALA A 64 4.96 -23.29 -21.09
CA ALA A 64 5.55 -24.19 -22.08
C ALA A 64 6.79 -23.58 -22.76
N LEU A 65 6.75 -22.30 -23.12
CA LEU A 65 7.90 -21.58 -23.66
C LEU A 65 9.04 -21.48 -22.65
N ASP A 66 8.72 -21.23 -21.38
CA ASP A 66 9.71 -21.04 -20.33
C ASP A 66 10.50 -22.31 -20.00
N GLN A 67 9.91 -23.50 -20.20
CA GLN A 67 10.61 -24.78 -20.09
C GLN A 67 11.84 -24.88 -21.03
N ARG A 68 11.83 -24.15 -22.15
CA ARG A 68 12.95 -24.04 -23.10
C ARG A 68 13.62 -22.66 -23.09
N ARG A 69 13.38 -21.86 -22.04
CA ARG A 69 13.86 -20.48 -21.91
C ARG A 69 13.50 -19.60 -23.11
N LEU A 70 12.45 -19.93 -23.84
CA LEU A 70 12.03 -19.18 -25.02
C LEU A 70 11.41 -17.85 -24.62
N PHE A 71 10.65 -17.82 -23.52
CA PHE A 71 10.10 -16.57 -22.98
C PHE A 71 11.20 -15.60 -22.50
N GLU A 72 12.28 -16.13 -21.91
CA GLU A 72 13.48 -15.34 -21.54
C GLU A 72 14.17 -14.70 -22.76
N ARG A 73 14.03 -15.26 -23.98
CA ARG A 73 14.51 -14.60 -25.21
C ARG A 73 13.68 -13.36 -25.57
N LEU A 74 12.43 -13.30 -25.12
CA LEU A 74 11.52 -12.17 -25.31
C LEU A 74 11.60 -11.18 -24.15
N LEU A 75 11.92 -11.64 -22.94
CA LEU A 75 12.04 -10.80 -21.76
C LEU A 75 13.20 -11.34 -20.91
N PRO A 76 14.46 -10.91 -21.15
CA PRO A 76 15.63 -11.42 -20.43
C PRO A 76 15.52 -11.31 -18.90
N GLU A 77 14.85 -10.26 -18.42
CA GLU A 77 14.63 -9.96 -17.00
C GLU A 77 13.75 -11.01 -16.31
N TRP A 78 12.98 -11.79 -17.09
CA TRP A 78 12.19 -12.94 -16.60
C TRP A 78 13.03 -13.96 -15.84
N SER A 79 14.30 -14.12 -16.23
CA SER A 79 15.23 -15.06 -15.59
C SER A 79 15.40 -14.82 -14.08
N ALA A 80 15.24 -13.57 -13.62
CA ALA A 80 15.40 -13.19 -12.21
C ALA A 80 14.17 -13.54 -11.35
N VAL A 81 12.99 -13.68 -11.97
CA VAL A 81 11.72 -13.96 -11.29
C VAL A 81 11.21 -15.40 -11.49
N ARG A 82 11.78 -16.15 -12.44
CA ARG A 82 11.45 -17.56 -12.72
C ARG A 82 11.52 -18.42 -11.46
N ASN A 83 10.42 -19.11 -11.16
CA ASN A 83 10.21 -19.99 -9.99
C ASN A 83 10.59 -19.34 -8.66
N ARG A 84 10.61 -18.00 -8.58
CA ARG A 84 11.03 -17.29 -7.38
C ARG A 84 9.91 -17.33 -6.34
N PRO A 85 10.17 -17.78 -5.10
CA PRO A 85 9.17 -17.70 -4.04
C PRO A 85 8.83 -16.24 -3.73
N GLN A 86 7.53 -15.95 -3.60
CA GLN A 86 7.06 -14.66 -3.08
C GLN A 86 7.38 -14.55 -1.58
N ARG A 87 7.78 -13.36 -1.12
CA ARG A 87 8.16 -13.14 0.29
C ARG A 87 6.95 -13.09 1.22
N ASN A 88 5.76 -12.78 0.70
CA ASN A 88 4.53 -12.58 1.46
C ASN A 88 3.63 -13.82 1.40
N ALA A 89 3.10 -14.25 2.55
CA ALA A 89 2.34 -15.49 2.74
C ALA A 89 1.01 -15.59 1.95
N TYR A 90 0.57 -14.50 1.32
CA TYR A 90 -0.71 -14.43 0.59
C TYR A 90 -0.60 -14.80 -0.86
N HIS A 91 0.60 -14.71 -1.43
CA HIS A 91 0.78 -15.07 -2.83
C HIS A 91 0.64 -16.57 -2.96
N ARG A 92 -0.37 -16.97 -3.74
CA ARG A 92 -0.59 -18.37 -4.09
C ARG A 92 0.53 -18.92 -4.98
N PHE A 93 1.19 -18.04 -5.73
CA PHE A 93 2.08 -18.38 -6.83
C PHE A 93 3.51 -17.86 -6.59
N THR A 94 4.48 -18.47 -7.28
CA THR A 94 5.80 -17.88 -7.48
C THR A 94 5.68 -16.55 -8.24
N VAL A 95 6.71 -15.69 -8.15
CA VAL A 95 6.67 -14.33 -8.73
C VAL A 95 6.31 -14.38 -10.23
N ASP A 96 6.99 -15.22 -11.01
CA ASP A 96 6.70 -15.43 -12.42
C ASP A 96 5.24 -15.81 -12.71
N ARG A 97 4.70 -16.83 -12.03
CA ARG A 97 3.30 -17.25 -12.23
C ARG A 97 2.32 -16.16 -11.77
N HIS A 98 2.62 -15.43 -10.69
CA HIS A 98 1.84 -14.27 -10.24
C HIS A 98 1.77 -13.18 -11.30
N LEU A 99 2.89 -12.82 -11.93
CA LEU A 99 2.93 -11.83 -13.00
C LEU A 99 2.00 -12.22 -14.17
N LEU A 100 1.97 -13.50 -14.56
CA LEU A 100 1.06 -13.96 -15.61
C LEU A 100 -0.41 -13.87 -15.18
N GLU A 101 -0.73 -14.26 -13.95
CA GLU A 101 -2.10 -14.14 -13.42
C GLU A 101 -2.54 -12.67 -13.33
N ALA A 102 -1.64 -11.76 -12.95
CA ALA A 102 -1.89 -10.32 -12.94
C ALA A 102 -2.17 -9.80 -14.36
N VAL A 103 -1.43 -10.26 -15.37
CA VAL A 103 -1.70 -9.92 -16.78
C VAL A 103 -3.07 -10.42 -17.22
N VAL A 104 -3.46 -11.65 -16.86
CA VAL A 104 -4.79 -12.19 -17.17
C VAL A 104 -5.89 -11.31 -16.57
N ARG A 105 -5.75 -10.92 -15.29
CA ARG A 105 -6.72 -10.03 -14.63
C ARG A 105 -6.72 -8.63 -15.24
N ALA A 106 -5.57 -8.08 -15.57
CA ALA A 106 -5.46 -6.79 -16.25
C ALA A 106 -6.13 -6.81 -17.64
N GLY A 107 -6.12 -7.97 -18.30
CA GLY A 107 -6.87 -8.24 -19.53
C GLY A 107 -8.38 -7.99 -19.42
N GLU A 108 -8.97 -8.13 -18.22
CA GLU A 108 -10.39 -7.84 -17.98
C GLU A 108 -10.68 -6.33 -18.05
N HIS A 109 -9.67 -5.47 -17.83
CA HIS A 109 -9.81 -4.01 -17.70
C HIS A 109 -9.32 -3.21 -18.93
N VAL A 110 -8.90 -3.88 -20.01
CA VAL A 110 -8.33 -3.22 -21.21
C VAL A 110 -9.28 -2.24 -21.90
N HIS A 111 -10.58 -2.33 -21.65
CA HIS A 111 -11.60 -1.45 -22.22
C HIS A 111 -11.91 -0.23 -21.34
N GLU A 112 -11.35 -0.19 -20.14
CA GLU A 112 -11.54 0.88 -19.15
C GLU A 112 -10.40 1.92 -19.20
N VAL A 113 -9.33 1.63 -19.95
CA VAL A 113 -8.12 2.46 -20.05
C VAL A 113 -7.82 2.87 -21.49
N ASP A 114 -7.25 4.07 -21.68
CA ASP A 114 -6.84 4.56 -23.00
C ASP A 114 -5.63 3.82 -23.59
N ARG A 115 -4.83 3.17 -22.73
CA ARG A 115 -3.56 2.52 -23.07
C ARG A 115 -3.52 1.07 -22.59
N PRO A 116 -4.33 0.18 -23.19
CA PRO A 116 -4.40 -1.24 -22.80
C PRO A 116 -3.07 -1.97 -22.99
N ASP A 117 -2.27 -1.52 -23.95
CA ASP A 117 -0.90 -2.00 -24.17
C ASP A 117 0.01 -1.74 -22.95
N LEU A 118 -0.03 -0.52 -22.40
CA LEU A 118 0.73 -0.17 -21.19
C LEU A 118 0.18 -0.86 -19.94
N LEU A 119 -1.13 -1.10 -19.86
CA LEU A 119 -1.73 -1.86 -18.76
C LEU A 119 -1.23 -3.31 -18.72
N LEU A 120 -1.29 -4.02 -19.86
CA LEU A 120 -0.84 -5.41 -19.94
C LEU A 120 0.66 -5.54 -19.67
N LEU A 121 1.46 -4.60 -20.21
CA LEU A 121 2.90 -4.61 -19.97
C LEU A 121 3.24 -4.21 -18.52
N GLY A 122 2.54 -3.23 -17.96
CA GLY A 122 2.65 -2.83 -16.55
C GLY A 122 2.31 -3.99 -15.62
N ALA A 123 1.26 -4.75 -15.90
CA ALA A 123 0.91 -5.95 -15.13
C ALA A 123 2.01 -7.02 -15.17
N LEU A 124 2.64 -7.24 -16.33
CA LEU A 124 3.77 -8.18 -16.46
C LEU A 124 5.02 -7.71 -15.70
N LEU A 125 5.21 -6.40 -15.55
CA LEU A 125 6.45 -5.81 -15.04
C LEU A 125 6.37 -5.26 -13.62
N HIS A 126 5.18 -5.07 -13.03
CA HIS A 126 4.99 -4.37 -11.76
C HIS A 126 5.91 -4.90 -10.63
N ASP A 127 6.12 -6.22 -10.62
CA ASP A 127 6.87 -6.94 -9.60
C ASP A 127 8.23 -7.46 -10.09
N ILE A 128 8.67 -7.08 -11.30
CA ILE A 128 9.88 -7.62 -11.93
C ILE A 128 11.15 -7.35 -11.10
N GLY A 129 11.17 -6.23 -10.38
CA GLY A 129 12.26 -5.84 -9.50
C GLY A 129 12.49 -6.78 -8.32
N LYS A 130 11.51 -7.63 -7.94
CA LYS A 130 11.67 -8.62 -6.85
C LYS A 130 12.81 -9.62 -7.10
N GLY A 131 13.21 -9.80 -8.36
CA GLY A 131 14.35 -10.62 -8.77
C GLY A 131 15.71 -10.09 -8.34
N TYR A 132 15.80 -8.80 -8.01
CA TYR A 132 17.04 -8.03 -7.86
C TYR A 132 17.26 -7.54 -6.41
N GLU A 133 18.41 -6.94 -6.16
CA GLU A 133 18.73 -6.28 -4.88
C GLU A 133 18.23 -4.84 -4.89
N GLY A 134 17.67 -4.36 -3.76
CA GLY A 134 17.10 -3.01 -3.64
C GLY A 134 15.60 -3.01 -3.33
N ASP A 135 14.98 -1.84 -3.38
CA ASP A 135 13.52 -1.75 -3.42
C ASP A 135 13.02 -2.22 -4.80
N HIS A 136 12.07 -3.14 -4.79
CA HIS A 136 11.57 -3.76 -6.01
C HIS A 136 10.81 -2.80 -6.94
N SER A 137 10.25 -1.72 -6.41
CA SER A 137 9.51 -0.73 -7.19
C SER A 137 10.49 0.22 -7.88
N GLU A 138 11.51 0.70 -7.16
CA GLU A 138 12.60 1.51 -7.74
C GLU A 138 13.36 0.74 -8.82
N VAL A 139 13.80 -0.48 -8.52
CA VAL A 139 14.48 -1.32 -9.52
C VAL A 139 13.54 -1.70 -10.66
N GLY A 140 12.25 -1.88 -10.36
CA GLY A 140 11.21 -2.13 -11.35
C GLY A 140 11.04 -0.96 -12.34
N GLU A 141 11.15 0.28 -11.88
CA GLU A 141 11.07 1.49 -12.71
C GLU A 141 12.15 1.53 -13.80
N ASP A 142 13.40 1.30 -13.40
CA ASP A 142 14.55 1.27 -14.30
C ASP A 142 14.39 0.15 -15.35
N ILE A 143 14.03 -1.06 -14.88
CA ILE A 143 13.79 -2.20 -15.76
C ILE A 143 12.64 -1.92 -16.73
N ALA A 144 11.53 -1.37 -16.25
CA ALA A 144 10.38 -1.06 -17.08
C ALA A 144 10.72 -0.05 -18.17
N SER A 145 11.55 0.95 -17.83
CA SER A 145 12.06 1.94 -18.80
C SER A 145 12.88 1.28 -19.91
N GLU A 146 13.82 0.40 -19.55
CA GLU A 146 14.66 -0.33 -20.52
C GLU A 146 13.83 -1.26 -21.40
N VAL A 147 12.92 -2.03 -20.79
CA VAL A 147 12.02 -2.94 -21.51
C VAL A 147 11.14 -2.17 -22.49
N ALA A 148 10.56 -1.04 -22.08
CA ALA A 148 9.71 -0.21 -22.92
C ALA A 148 10.47 0.34 -24.15
N ARG A 149 11.68 0.87 -23.96
CA ARG A 149 12.53 1.35 -25.06
C ARG A 149 12.90 0.21 -26.01
N ARG A 150 13.26 -0.96 -25.47
CA ARG A 150 13.55 -2.17 -26.27
C ARG A 150 12.32 -2.63 -27.06
N MET A 151 11.12 -2.44 -26.54
CA MET A 151 9.86 -2.72 -27.25
C MET A 151 9.44 -1.63 -28.25
N GLY A 152 10.21 -0.55 -28.40
CA GLY A 152 9.96 0.49 -29.39
C GLY A 152 8.85 1.47 -29.01
N PHE A 153 8.54 1.62 -27.72
CA PHE A 153 7.67 2.70 -27.23
C PHE A 153 8.37 4.06 -27.32
N ASP A 154 7.60 5.14 -27.45
CA ASP A 154 8.14 6.50 -27.41
C ASP A 154 8.46 6.94 -25.98
N ASP A 155 9.22 8.04 -25.83
CA ASP A 155 9.70 8.50 -24.53
C ASP A 155 8.57 8.84 -23.54
N ARG A 156 7.40 9.26 -24.05
CA ARG A 156 6.24 9.57 -23.20
C ARG A 156 5.66 8.29 -22.62
N ASP A 157 5.51 7.26 -23.43
CA ASP A 157 4.98 5.96 -23.00
C ASP A 157 5.94 5.20 -22.10
N VAL A 158 7.24 5.32 -22.37
CA VAL A 158 8.30 4.82 -21.49
C VAL A 158 8.14 5.43 -20.10
N ALA A 159 7.98 6.76 -20.00
CA ALA A 159 7.81 7.44 -18.71
C ALA A 159 6.53 7.02 -17.98
N VAL A 160 5.41 6.88 -18.70
CA VAL A 160 4.14 6.42 -18.10
C VAL A 160 4.28 4.99 -17.56
N LEU A 161 4.85 4.06 -18.34
CA LEU A 161 5.01 2.68 -17.90
C LEU A 161 5.99 2.55 -16.73
N ALA A 162 7.12 3.26 -16.78
CA ALA A 162 8.08 3.31 -15.68
C ALA A 162 7.39 3.76 -14.38
N ARG A 163 6.59 4.82 -14.44
CA ARG A 163 5.80 5.33 -13.32
C ARG A 163 4.75 4.35 -12.82
N VAL A 164 4.01 3.69 -13.73
CA VAL A 164 3.02 2.66 -13.35
C VAL A 164 3.69 1.53 -12.57
N VAL A 165 4.90 1.11 -12.96
CA VAL A 165 5.66 0.08 -12.23
C VAL A 165 6.24 0.63 -10.92
N ALA A 166 6.82 1.83 -10.93
CA ALA A 166 7.41 2.47 -9.75
C ALA A 166 6.40 2.65 -8.61
N TYR A 167 5.15 2.98 -8.94
CA TYR A 167 4.12 3.35 -7.96
C TYR A 167 2.94 2.39 -7.93
N HIS A 168 3.11 1.13 -8.36
CA HIS A 168 2.02 0.15 -8.39
C HIS A 168 1.38 -0.12 -7.01
N LEU A 169 2.10 0.16 -5.92
CA LEU A 169 1.60 0.06 -4.54
C LEU A 169 0.91 1.33 -4.00
N VAL A 170 1.02 2.47 -4.70
CA VAL A 170 0.56 3.76 -4.14
C VAL A 170 -0.94 3.77 -3.84
N LEU A 171 -1.77 3.31 -4.78
CA LEU A 171 -3.22 3.29 -4.60
C LEU A 171 -3.67 2.28 -3.53
N PRO A 172 -3.24 0.99 -3.55
CA PRO A 172 -3.71 0.06 -2.53
C PRO A 172 -3.23 0.44 -1.13
N GLU A 173 -2.03 1.01 -0.97
CA GLU A 173 -1.53 1.41 0.35
C GLU A 173 -2.17 2.70 0.85
N VAL A 174 -2.28 3.73 0.02
CA VAL A 174 -2.94 4.98 0.43
C VAL A 174 -4.42 4.74 0.72
N ALA A 175 -5.11 3.94 -0.10
CA ALA A 175 -6.52 3.64 0.07
C ALA A 175 -6.83 3.01 1.43
N THR A 176 -5.98 2.11 1.95
CA THR A 176 -6.24 1.40 3.20
C THR A 176 -5.57 2.00 4.43
N ARG A 177 -4.52 2.80 4.26
CA ARG A 177 -3.69 3.30 5.38
C ARG A 177 -3.77 4.81 5.62
N ARG A 178 -4.39 5.58 4.72
CA ARG A 178 -4.44 7.05 4.84
C ARG A 178 -5.87 7.56 4.91
N ASP A 179 -6.03 8.78 5.41
CA ASP A 179 -7.31 9.46 5.39
C ASP A 179 -7.59 10.01 4.00
N LEU A 180 -8.56 9.41 3.32
CA LEU A 180 -8.96 9.85 1.99
C LEU A 180 -9.63 11.22 2.00
N ASP A 181 -10.12 11.69 3.16
CA ASP A 181 -10.70 13.02 3.31
C ASP A 181 -9.62 14.11 3.48
N ASP A 182 -8.36 13.75 3.78
CA ASP A 182 -7.25 14.70 3.90
C ASP A 182 -6.78 15.20 2.51
N PRO A 183 -6.93 16.50 2.19
CA PRO A 183 -6.47 17.05 0.92
C PRO A 183 -4.97 16.88 0.65
N SER A 184 -4.14 16.82 1.69
CA SER A 184 -2.69 16.58 1.55
C SER A 184 -2.40 15.17 1.06
N THR A 185 -3.16 14.17 1.54
CA THR A 185 -3.10 12.78 1.06
C THR A 185 -3.46 12.71 -0.43
N ILE A 186 -4.59 13.31 -0.82
CA ILE A 186 -5.02 13.32 -2.23
C ILE A 186 -4.01 14.07 -3.12
N GLY A 187 -3.50 15.21 -2.65
CA GLY A 187 -2.49 16.00 -3.35
C GLY A 187 -1.17 15.25 -3.55
N LEU A 188 -0.75 14.42 -2.57
CA LEU A 188 0.44 13.59 -2.70
C LEU A 188 0.28 12.56 -3.82
N VAL A 189 -0.85 11.84 -3.85
CA VAL A 189 -1.11 10.86 -4.91
C VAL A 189 -1.23 11.55 -6.27
N ALA A 190 -1.90 12.70 -6.36
CA ALA A 190 -2.01 13.47 -7.59
C ALA A 190 -0.63 13.88 -8.16
N ARG A 191 0.32 14.27 -7.31
CA ARG A 191 1.70 14.57 -7.73
C ARG A 191 2.43 13.35 -8.26
N VAL A 192 2.22 12.19 -7.64
CA VAL A 192 2.86 10.92 -8.04
C VAL A 192 2.32 10.44 -9.40
N VAL A 193 1.00 10.44 -9.59
CA VAL A 193 0.39 9.95 -10.84
C VAL A 193 0.47 10.95 -11.99
N GLU A 194 0.57 12.24 -11.69
CA GLU A 194 0.60 13.42 -12.58
C GLU A 194 -0.61 13.62 -13.51
N ASP A 195 -1.19 12.57 -14.10
CA ASP A 195 -2.28 12.68 -15.06
C ASP A 195 -3.33 11.57 -14.95
N ARG A 196 -4.49 11.81 -15.58
CA ARG A 196 -5.66 10.90 -15.57
C ARG A 196 -5.37 9.55 -16.21
N ARG A 197 -4.48 9.51 -17.20
CA ARG A 197 -4.13 8.29 -17.92
C ARG A 197 -3.35 7.35 -17.00
N THR A 198 -2.33 7.87 -16.33
CA THR A 198 -1.51 7.12 -15.38
C THR A 198 -2.33 6.65 -14.18
N LEU A 199 -3.21 7.52 -13.66
CA LEU A 199 -4.14 7.15 -12.58
C LEU A 199 -5.06 5.99 -12.98
N ALA A 200 -5.64 6.02 -14.19
CA ALA A 200 -6.50 4.94 -14.67
C ALA A 200 -5.73 3.61 -14.83
N LEU A 201 -4.50 3.66 -15.34
CA LEU A 201 -3.63 2.48 -15.45
C LEU A 201 -3.30 1.89 -14.08
N LEU A 202 -2.91 2.73 -13.12
CA LEU A 202 -2.61 2.29 -11.74
C LEU A 202 -3.83 1.72 -11.04
N ALA A 203 -5.02 2.31 -11.22
CA ALA A 203 -6.27 1.80 -10.63
C ALA A 203 -6.61 0.40 -11.17
N ALA A 204 -6.56 0.21 -12.50
CA ALA A 204 -6.78 -1.09 -13.13
C ALA A 204 -5.72 -2.12 -12.72
N LEU A 205 -4.44 -1.73 -12.67
CA LEU A 205 -3.35 -2.59 -12.22
C LEU A 205 -3.52 -3.01 -10.75
N THR A 206 -3.93 -2.08 -9.88
CA THR A 206 -4.15 -2.32 -8.44
C THR A 206 -5.21 -3.41 -8.21
N GLU A 207 -6.32 -3.33 -8.95
CA GLU A 207 -7.38 -4.33 -8.89
C GLU A 207 -6.90 -5.68 -9.45
N ALA A 208 -6.25 -5.66 -10.62
CA ALA A 208 -5.74 -6.86 -11.26
C ALA A 208 -4.74 -7.62 -10.37
N ASP A 209 -3.75 -6.92 -9.80
CA ASP A 209 -2.75 -7.48 -8.91
C ASP A 209 -3.37 -8.02 -7.60
N SER A 210 -4.29 -7.26 -7.00
CA SER A 210 -4.99 -7.69 -5.80
C SER A 210 -5.82 -8.96 -6.05
N ARG A 211 -6.50 -9.07 -7.20
CA ARG A 211 -7.26 -10.26 -7.59
C ARG A 211 -6.34 -11.46 -7.92
N ALA A 212 -5.15 -11.22 -8.47
CA ALA A 212 -4.18 -12.26 -8.79
C ALA A 212 -3.49 -12.84 -7.54
N THR A 213 -3.28 -12.03 -6.51
CA THR A 213 -2.62 -12.44 -5.26
C THR A 213 -3.40 -13.54 -4.53
N GLY A 214 -4.72 -13.39 -4.40
CA GLY A 214 -5.59 -14.38 -3.75
C GLY A 214 -7.00 -13.86 -3.44
N SER A 215 -7.93 -14.77 -3.14
CA SER A 215 -9.37 -14.44 -2.96
C SER A 215 -9.68 -13.49 -1.81
N SER A 216 -8.76 -13.28 -0.87
CA SER A 216 -8.92 -12.36 0.27
C SER A 216 -8.28 -10.99 0.04
N ALA A 217 -7.49 -10.81 -1.02
CA ALA A 217 -6.70 -9.58 -1.24
C ALA A 217 -7.50 -8.45 -1.91
N TRP A 218 -8.62 -8.77 -2.57
CA TRP A 218 -9.57 -7.81 -3.13
C TRP A 218 -10.97 -8.02 -2.52
N SER A 219 -11.42 -7.07 -1.71
CA SER A 219 -12.75 -7.09 -1.08
C SER A 219 -13.62 -5.95 -1.60
N PRO A 220 -14.97 -6.03 -1.49
CA PRO A 220 -15.84 -4.91 -1.87
C PRO A 220 -15.47 -3.59 -1.18
N TRP A 221 -15.03 -3.66 0.08
CA TRP A 221 -14.57 -2.50 0.83
C TRP A 221 -13.27 -1.90 0.28
N LYS A 222 -12.26 -2.73 -0.04
CA LYS A 222 -11.01 -2.25 -0.65
C LYS A 222 -11.29 -1.63 -2.03
N ALA A 223 -12.20 -2.23 -2.80
CA ALA A 223 -12.62 -1.69 -4.09
C ALA A 223 -13.26 -0.29 -3.94
N GLU A 224 -14.13 -0.09 -2.95
CA GLU A 224 -14.74 1.21 -2.64
C GLU A 224 -13.69 2.26 -2.25
N LEU A 225 -12.71 1.89 -1.42
CA LEU A 225 -11.62 2.81 -1.03
C LEU A 225 -10.73 3.22 -2.21
N VAL A 226 -10.29 2.26 -3.02
CA VAL A 226 -9.46 2.54 -4.21
C VAL A 226 -10.23 3.39 -5.21
N THR A 227 -11.53 3.09 -5.43
CA THR A 227 -12.40 3.88 -6.31
C THR A 227 -12.54 5.31 -5.79
N THR A 228 -12.84 5.47 -4.49
CA THR A 228 -12.98 6.78 -3.84
C THR A 228 -11.70 7.61 -3.96
N LEU A 229 -10.54 6.98 -3.71
CA LEU A 229 -9.24 7.64 -3.88
C LEU A 229 -9.02 8.07 -5.33
N ALA A 230 -9.22 7.17 -6.30
CA ALA A 230 -9.02 7.47 -7.71
C ALA A 230 -9.98 8.57 -8.22
N GLU A 231 -11.23 8.59 -7.77
CA GLU A 231 -12.19 9.65 -8.10
C GLU A 231 -11.74 11.01 -7.56
N ARG A 232 -11.33 11.07 -6.28
CA ARG A 232 -10.87 12.32 -5.65
C ARG A 232 -9.59 12.86 -6.26
N VAL A 233 -8.62 11.98 -6.53
CA VAL A 233 -7.39 12.34 -7.24
C VAL A 233 -7.73 12.82 -8.65
N GLY A 234 -8.63 12.11 -9.36
CA GLY A 234 -9.08 12.50 -10.69
C GLY A 234 -9.72 13.89 -10.71
N LEU A 235 -10.58 14.20 -9.74
CA LEU A 235 -11.17 15.53 -9.59
C LEU A 235 -10.09 16.62 -9.39
N LEU A 236 -9.08 16.37 -8.55
CA LEU A 236 -7.99 17.33 -8.35
C LEU A 236 -7.18 17.54 -9.63
N LEU A 237 -6.86 16.47 -10.36
CA LEU A 237 -6.14 16.54 -11.65
C LEU A 237 -6.94 17.30 -12.72
N ASP A 238 -8.27 17.18 -12.68
CA ASP A 238 -9.19 17.94 -13.55
C ASP A 238 -9.35 19.41 -13.10
N GLY A 239 -8.64 19.84 -12.04
CA GLY A 239 -8.63 21.21 -11.53
C GLY A 239 -9.81 21.55 -10.62
N HIS A 240 -10.57 20.55 -10.16
CA HIS A 240 -11.66 20.75 -9.22
C HIS A 240 -11.13 20.87 -7.78
N PRO A 241 -11.71 21.77 -6.96
CA PRO A 241 -11.29 21.90 -5.57
C PRO A 241 -11.67 20.64 -4.79
N LEU A 242 -10.74 20.16 -3.95
CA LEU A 242 -11.06 19.12 -2.98
C LEU A 242 -12.01 19.68 -1.92
N ARG A 243 -12.95 18.84 -1.49
CA ARG A 243 -13.79 19.17 -0.34
C ARG A 243 -12.94 19.04 0.90
N ALA A 244 -13.03 20.03 1.79
CA ALA A 244 -12.47 19.89 3.13
C ALA A 244 -13.15 18.72 3.87
N PRO A 245 -12.44 18.05 4.80
CA PRO A 245 -13.06 17.10 5.70
C PRO A 245 -14.30 17.73 6.34
N VAL A 246 -15.43 17.03 6.27
CA VAL A 246 -16.63 17.47 6.98
C VAL A 246 -16.49 16.96 8.41
N PRO A 247 -16.49 17.84 9.44
CA PRO A 247 -16.52 17.40 10.82
C PRO A 247 -17.67 16.43 11.05
N TYR A 248 -17.53 15.51 12.00
CA TYR A 248 -18.64 14.65 12.38
C TYR A 248 -19.86 15.52 12.74
N VAL A 249 -20.95 15.29 12.01
CA VAL A 249 -22.23 15.97 12.25
C VAL A 249 -23.10 15.01 13.06
N PRO A 250 -23.34 15.28 14.35
CA PRO A 250 -24.19 14.42 15.16
C PRO A 250 -25.61 14.39 14.60
N ASP A 251 -26.19 13.19 14.58
CA ASP A 251 -27.64 13.07 14.38
C ASP A 251 -28.40 13.64 15.60
N PRO A 252 -29.72 13.83 15.51
CA PRO A 252 -30.49 14.42 16.61
C PRO A 252 -30.36 13.70 17.95
N ASP A 253 -30.21 12.37 17.95
CA ASP A 253 -30.11 11.60 19.17
C ASP A 253 -28.70 11.74 19.76
N ASP A 254 -27.66 11.70 18.92
CA ASP A 254 -26.27 11.88 19.34
C ASP A 254 -26.06 13.32 19.87
N ALA A 255 -26.72 14.32 19.28
CA ALA A 255 -26.74 15.68 19.78
C ALA A 255 -27.41 15.80 21.17
N GLU A 256 -28.47 15.03 21.44
CA GLU A 256 -29.12 14.98 22.75
C GLU A 256 -28.22 14.34 23.82
N LEU A 257 -27.52 13.26 23.47
CA LEU A 257 -26.56 12.58 24.35
C LEU A 257 -25.38 13.50 24.71
N LEU A 258 -24.83 14.18 23.71
CA LEU A 258 -23.80 15.20 23.89
C LEU A 258 -24.26 16.32 24.82
N ALA A 259 -25.48 16.83 24.63
CA ALA A 259 -26.03 17.91 25.46
C ALA A 259 -26.26 17.48 26.92
N ARG A 260 -26.55 16.20 27.17
CA ARG A 260 -26.75 15.64 28.52
C ARG A 260 -25.47 15.16 29.20
N GLY A 261 -24.38 15.01 28.45
CA GLY A 261 -23.13 14.45 28.96
C GLY A 261 -23.23 12.97 29.32
N ALA A 262 -24.08 12.21 28.62
CA ALA A 262 -24.26 10.78 28.85
C ALA A 262 -23.26 9.95 28.04
N LEU A 263 -22.68 8.92 28.67
CA LEU A 263 -21.95 7.87 27.96
C LEU A 263 -22.95 7.09 27.08
N ALA A 264 -22.57 6.80 25.84
CA ALA A 264 -23.34 5.92 24.98
C ALA A 264 -22.43 5.16 23.99
N VAL A 265 -22.76 3.91 23.69
CA VAL A 265 -22.18 3.16 22.56
C VAL A 265 -23.29 2.71 21.62
N ARG A 266 -23.26 3.17 20.38
CA ARG A 266 -24.32 2.95 19.40
C ARG A 266 -23.79 2.35 18.13
N GLY A 267 -24.27 1.17 17.76
CA GLY A 267 -23.95 0.58 16.46
C GLY A 267 -25.06 0.74 15.43
N SER A 268 -24.68 1.08 14.20
CA SER A 268 -25.51 1.07 13.00
C SER A 268 -24.80 0.26 11.92
N GLY A 269 -25.17 -1.02 11.80
CA GLY A 269 -24.43 -1.97 10.96
C GLY A 269 -22.99 -2.13 11.44
N ARG A 270 -22.02 -1.86 10.56
CA ARG A 270 -20.58 -1.93 10.88
C ARG A 270 -20.01 -0.65 11.46
N ARG A 271 -20.81 0.41 11.62
CA ARG A 271 -20.36 1.66 12.22
C ARG A 271 -20.77 1.72 13.68
N VAL A 272 -19.87 2.14 14.55
CA VAL A 272 -20.10 2.33 15.99
C VAL A 272 -19.74 3.75 16.37
N THR A 273 -20.63 4.42 17.08
CA THR A 273 -20.43 5.75 17.63
C THR A 273 -20.34 5.64 19.14
N VAL A 274 -19.25 6.12 19.72
CA VAL A 274 -19.03 6.19 21.16
C VAL A 274 -19.06 7.66 21.57
N ILE A 275 -19.97 8.01 22.47
CA ILE A 275 -20.08 9.36 23.04
C ILE A 275 -19.70 9.24 24.51
N ALA A 276 -18.68 9.97 24.95
CA ALA A 276 -18.17 9.87 26.31
C ALA A 276 -17.54 11.19 26.81
N PRO A 277 -17.34 11.38 28.12
CA PRO A 277 -16.59 12.52 28.63
C PRO A 277 -15.17 12.55 28.05
N ASP A 278 -14.79 13.70 27.49
CA ASP A 278 -13.50 13.88 26.85
C ASP A 278 -12.36 13.75 27.88
N ARG A 279 -11.41 12.85 27.61
CA ARG A 279 -10.25 12.58 28.47
C ARG A 279 -9.16 11.84 27.70
N PRO A 280 -7.88 12.01 28.10
CA PRO A 280 -6.79 11.22 27.56
C PRO A 280 -7.05 9.72 27.65
N GLY A 281 -6.85 9.00 26.55
CA GLY A 281 -7.01 7.56 26.47
C GLY A 281 -8.43 7.06 26.24
N LEU A 282 -9.41 7.93 25.94
CA LEU A 282 -10.77 7.51 25.59
C LEU A 282 -10.78 6.56 24.37
N LEU A 283 -10.13 6.94 23.27
CA LEU A 283 -9.99 6.09 22.09
C LEU A 283 -9.41 4.71 22.46
N ALA A 284 -8.39 4.68 23.32
CA ALA A 284 -7.80 3.44 23.79
C ALA A 284 -8.82 2.59 24.57
N ALA A 285 -9.52 3.20 25.54
CA ALA A 285 -10.55 2.50 26.31
C ALA A 285 -11.66 1.91 25.42
N ALA A 286 -12.14 2.67 24.43
CA ALA A 286 -13.13 2.22 23.46
C ALA A 286 -12.59 1.09 22.57
N ALA A 287 -11.38 1.21 22.03
CA ALA A 287 -10.73 0.15 21.27
C ALA A 287 -10.55 -1.14 22.11
N GLY A 288 -10.20 -0.99 23.39
CA GLY A 288 -10.08 -2.09 24.34
C GLY A 288 -11.43 -2.79 24.59
N ALA A 289 -12.50 -2.03 24.82
CA ALA A 289 -13.86 -2.58 24.97
C ALA A 289 -14.28 -3.36 23.71
N LEU A 290 -14.13 -2.76 22.53
CA LEU A 290 -14.44 -3.43 21.25
C LEU A 290 -13.63 -4.73 21.07
N ALA A 291 -12.35 -4.72 21.43
CA ALA A 291 -11.50 -5.91 21.36
C ALA A 291 -11.97 -7.03 22.31
N LEU A 292 -12.42 -6.70 23.54
CA LEU A 292 -13.00 -7.68 24.48
C LEU A 292 -14.24 -8.38 23.91
N HIS A 293 -15.03 -7.63 23.14
CA HIS A 293 -16.21 -8.12 22.41
C HIS A 293 -15.91 -8.68 21.02
N ARG A 294 -14.64 -8.95 20.70
CA ARG A 294 -14.21 -9.57 19.43
C ARG A 294 -14.63 -8.78 18.18
N CYS A 295 -14.64 -7.46 18.29
CA CYS A 295 -14.81 -6.55 17.17
C CYS A 295 -13.45 -6.10 16.67
N ASN A 296 -13.14 -6.43 15.42
CA ASN A 296 -11.95 -5.91 14.75
C ASN A 296 -12.26 -4.50 14.27
N VAL A 297 -11.46 -3.53 14.69
CA VAL A 297 -11.55 -2.16 14.19
C VAL A 297 -10.82 -2.08 12.85
N ARG A 298 -11.43 -1.42 11.87
CA ARG A 298 -10.82 -1.10 10.56
C ARG A 298 -10.46 0.37 10.43
N ARG A 299 -11.30 1.23 11.00
CA ARG A 299 -11.08 2.68 11.08
C ARG A 299 -11.57 3.16 12.44
N ALA A 300 -10.86 4.14 13.01
CA ALA A 300 -11.34 4.94 14.12
C ALA A 300 -11.09 6.41 13.84
N THR A 301 -12.01 7.28 14.22
CA THR A 301 -11.86 8.74 14.13
C THR A 301 -12.34 9.38 15.42
N ALA A 302 -11.50 10.21 16.00
CA ALA A 302 -11.79 10.97 17.20
C ALA A 302 -12.18 12.40 16.81
N SER A 303 -13.24 12.91 17.41
CA SER A 303 -13.62 14.30 17.30
C SER A 303 -13.98 14.86 18.67
N ALA A 304 -13.23 15.87 19.12
CA ALA A 304 -13.65 16.69 20.24
C ALA A 304 -14.89 17.48 19.83
N ALA A 305 -16.03 17.29 20.50
CA ALA A 305 -17.29 17.93 20.14
C ALA A 305 -17.37 19.41 20.62
N GLY A 306 -16.24 20.08 20.81
CA GLY A 306 -16.16 21.44 21.37
C GLY A 306 -16.80 21.59 22.75
N SER A 307 -16.98 20.47 23.48
CA SER A 307 -17.70 20.36 24.75
C SER A 307 -16.88 19.52 25.73
N ALA A 308 -17.41 19.27 26.94
CA ALA A 308 -16.79 18.31 27.88
C ALA A 308 -16.89 16.84 27.43
N MET A 309 -17.47 16.59 26.25
CA MET A 309 -17.68 15.28 25.65
C MET A 309 -16.91 15.15 24.33
N ALA A 310 -16.46 13.94 24.04
CA ALA A 310 -15.85 13.52 22.80
C ALA A 310 -16.74 12.50 22.08
N VAL A 311 -16.59 12.44 20.75
CA VAL A 311 -17.22 11.44 19.90
C VAL A 311 -16.12 10.65 19.19
N GLU A 312 -16.14 9.34 19.36
CA GLU A 312 -15.28 8.39 18.67
C GLU A 312 -16.14 7.55 17.72
N VAL A 313 -15.81 7.56 16.43
CA VAL A 313 -16.51 6.75 15.43
C VAL A 313 -15.60 5.65 14.95
N PHE A 314 -16.09 4.41 14.98
CA PHE A 314 -15.37 3.22 14.55
C PHE A 314 -16.10 2.54 13.40
N ASP A 315 -15.38 2.13 12.37
CA ASP A 315 -15.86 1.12 11.43
C ASP A 315 -15.27 -0.23 11.88
N VAL A 316 -16.14 -1.21 12.15
CA VAL A 316 -15.79 -2.49 12.76
C VAL A 316 -16.28 -3.68 11.94
N GLU A 317 -15.57 -4.80 12.08
CA GLU A 317 -15.98 -6.10 11.58
C GLU A 317 -16.03 -7.10 12.74
N PRO A 318 -17.10 -7.88 12.86
CA PRO A 318 -17.14 -8.88 13.91
C PRO A 318 -16.22 -10.05 13.55
N GLN A 319 -15.47 -10.56 14.53
CA GLN A 319 -14.55 -11.69 14.31
C GLN A 319 -15.30 -13.00 14.00
N PHE A 320 -16.50 -13.15 14.57
CA PHE A 320 -17.45 -14.20 14.29
C PHE A 320 -18.68 -13.56 13.66
N ASP A 321 -19.47 -14.23 12.82
CA ASP A 321 -20.50 -13.63 11.94
C ASP A 321 -21.66 -12.84 12.63
N CYS A 322 -21.55 -12.50 13.91
CA CYS A 322 -22.46 -11.67 14.69
C CYS A 322 -21.75 -10.46 15.33
N LEU A 323 -22.34 -9.28 15.16
CA LEU A 323 -21.98 -8.08 15.94
C LEU A 323 -22.38 -8.26 17.41
N PRO A 324 -21.69 -7.61 18.35
CA PRO A 324 -21.99 -7.69 19.77
C PRO A 324 -23.28 -6.93 20.12
N GLU A 325 -23.78 -7.17 21.34
CA GLU A 325 -24.78 -6.31 21.96
C GLU A 325 -24.11 -5.03 22.45
N TRP A 326 -24.46 -3.88 21.85
CA TRP A 326 -23.81 -2.59 22.13
C TRP A 326 -23.98 -2.14 23.59
N ASP A 327 -25.08 -2.49 24.25
CA ASP A 327 -25.30 -2.22 25.67
C ASP A 327 -24.25 -2.90 26.56
N ALA A 328 -23.76 -4.08 26.16
CA ALA A 328 -22.69 -4.77 26.89
C ALA A 328 -21.34 -4.08 26.67
N VAL A 329 -21.07 -3.63 25.44
CA VAL A 329 -19.88 -2.84 25.11
C VAL A 329 -19.87 -1.52 25.89
N GLU A 330 -21.03 -0.86 26.02
CA GLU A 330 -21.19 0.36 26.81
C GLU A 330 -20.90 0.12 28.30
N GLN A 331 -21.41 -0.98 28.87
CA GLN A 331 -21.17 -1.35 30.26
C GLN A 331 -19.69 -1.61 30.54
N ASP A 332 -19.01 -2.36 29.66
CA ASP A 332 -17.59 -2.64 29.79
C ASP A 332 -16.76 -1.37 29.59
N LEU A 333 -17.10 -0.51 28.62
CA LEU A 333 -16.47 0.79 28.45
C LEU A 333 -16.63 1.67 29.70
N ALA A 334 -17.82 1.75 30.28
CA ALA A 334 -18.05 2.47 31.52
C ALA A 334 -17.18 1.93 32.66
N ALA A 335 -17.07 0.60 32.79
CA ALA A 335 -16.24 -0.04 33.80
C ALA A 335 -14.74 0.23 33.59
N ILE A 336 -14.27 0.32 32.34
CA ILE A 336 -12.89 0.69 31.99
C ILE A 336 -12.64 2.15 32.37
N LEU A 337 -13.51 3.06 31.98
CA LEU A 337 -13.38 4.50 32.25
C LEU A 337 -13.43 4.84 33.76
N ASP A 338 -14.15 4.03 34.54
CA ASP A 338 -14.20 4.10 36.00
C ASP A 338 -13.03 3.39 36.71
N GLY A 339 -12.15 2.71 35.97
CA GLY A 339 -11.04 1.92 36.52
C GLY A 339 -11.48 0.64 37.25
N LYS A 340 -12.74 0.19 37.06
CA LYS A 340 -13.29 -1.04 37.63
C LYS A 340 -12.92 -2.28 36.82
N LEU A 341 -12.60 -2.10 35.53
CA LEU A 341 -12.17 -3.16 34.62
C LEU A 341 -10.75 -2.88 34.12
N ASP A 342 -9.82 -3.77 34.44
CA ASP A 342 -8.45 -3.73 33.93
C ASP A 342 -8.37 -4.37 32.55
N VAL A 343 -8.59 -3.55 31.52
CA VAL A 343 -8.69 -3.99 30.13
C VAL A 343 -7.37 -4.58 29.61
N ALA A 344 -6.22 -4.04 30.04
CA ALA A 344 -4.91 -4.57 29.66
C ALA A 344 -4.74 -6.03 30.13
N ASN A 345 -5.09 -6.31 31.39
CA ASN A 345 -4.99 -7.65 31.94
C ASN A 345 -5.99 -8.63 31.30
N GLN A 346 -7.21 -8.17 31.00
CA GLN A 346 -8.21 -9.00 30.32
C GLN A 346 -7.78 -9.37 28.89
N LEU A 347 -7.32 -8.40 28.10
CA LEU A 347 -6.83 -8.64 26.74
C LEU A 347 -5.60 -9.57 26.75
N ALA A 348 -4.65 -9.34 27.66
CA ALA A 348 -3.49 -10.22 27.82
C ALA A 348 -3.89 -11.66 28.22
N ALA A 349 -4.95 -11.84 29.01
CA ALA A 349 -5.48 -13.16 29.35
C ALA A 349 -6.13 -13.84 28.13
N GLN A 350 -6.90 -13.09 27.34
CA GLN A 350 -7.50 -13.60 26.10
C GLN A 350 -6.43 -14.01 25.07
N GLU A 351 -5.39 -13.21 24.87
CA GLU A 351 -4.28 -13.52 23.96
C GLU A 351 -3.55 -14.80 24.39
N ARG A 352 -3.24 -14.94 25.69
CA ARG A 352 -2.62 -16.17 26.23
C ARG A 352 -3.48 -17.41 25.98
N ALA A 353 -4.79 -17.31 26.17
CA ALA A 353 -5.72 -18.41 25.91
C ALA A 353 -5.78 -18.77 24.43
N TYR A 354 -5.80 -17.77 23.54
CA TYR A 354 -5.81 -17.98 22.09
C TYR A 354 -4.50 -18.57 21.57
N ALA A 355 -3.35 -18.03 22.01
CA ALA A 355 -2.03 -18.53 21.64
C ALA A 355 -1.83 -19.99 22.06
N ALA A 356 -2.34 -20.39 23.22
CA ALA A 356 -2.28 -21.78 23.69
C ALA A 356 -3.10 -22.76 22.83
N ALA A 357 -4.17 -22.28 22.18
CA ALA A 357 -5.01 -23.10 21.31
C ALA A 357 -4.44 -23.25 19.88
N ARG A 358 -3.44 -22.44 19.50
CA ARG A 358 -2.94 -22.35 18.13
C ARG A 358 -1.67 -23.19 17.94
N ARG A 359 -1.60 -23.96 16.86
CA ARG A 359 -0.34 -24.62 16.44
C ARG A 359 0.61 -23.54 15.90
N PRO A 360 1.91 -23.55 16.24
CA PRO A 360 2.86 -22.59 15.70
C PRO A 360 2.92 -22.76 14.18
N ALA A 361 2.50 -21.74 13.43
CA ALA A 361 2.66 -21.70 12.00
C ALA A 361 4.15 -21.51 11.66
N SER A 362 4.65 -22.21 10.65
CA SER A 362 6.03 -22.08 10.16
C SER A 362 6.26 -20.81 9.32
N ALA A 363 5.33 -19.85 9.37
CA ALA A 363 5.42 -18.61 8.62
C ALA A 363 6.57 -17.75 9.18
N ARG A 364 7.38 -17.19 8.27
CA ARG A 364 8.38 -16.18 8.60
C ARG A 364 7.71 -15.02 9.35
N ARG A 365 8.32 -14.56 10.45
CA ARG A 365 7.76 -13.46 11.25
C ARG A 365 7.67 -12.19 10.39
N PRO A 366 6.55 -11.44 10.44
CA PRO A 366 6.44 -10.18 9.71
C PRO A 366 7.52 -9.22 10.16
N ASP A 367 7.98 -8.37 9.24
CA ASP A 367 8.84 -7.23 9.55
C ASP A 367 8.11 -6.33 10.55
N ARG A 368 8.88 -5.70 11.45
CA ARG A 368 8.35 -4.90 12.56
C ARG A 368 9.04 -3.56 12.55
N TYR A 369 8.30 -2.49 12.37
CA TYR A 369 8.84 -1.15 12.34
C TYR A 369 7.80 -0.14 12.82
N VAL A 370 8.30 1.02 13.23
CA VAL A 370 7.52 2.22 13.48
C VAL A 370 8.14 3.32 12.64
N VAL A 371 7.32 4.00 11.83
CA VAL A 371 7.75 5.12 10.99
C VAL A 371 6.85 6.32 11.31
N VAL A 372 7.44 7.51 11.38
CA VAL A 372 6.72 8.76 11.59
C VAL A 372 6.86 9.63 10.34
N ASP A 373 5.74 9.89 9.67
CA ASP A 373 5.62 10.75 8.49
C ASP A 373 5.01 12.09 8.89
N ASN A 374 5.82 13.16 8.80
CA ASN A 374 5.41 14.54 9.09
C ASN A 374 5.01 15.34 7.84
N ALA A 375 5.15 14.76 6.65
CA ALA A 375 4.86 15.39 5.36
C ALA A 375 3.51 14.95 4.78
N GLY A 376 3.00 13.77 5.17
CA GLY A 376 1.79 13.18 4.63
C GLY A 376 0.47 13.84 5.04
N SER A 377 0.46 14.68 6.07
CA SER A 377 -0.70 15.48 6.50
C SER A 377 -0.21 16.86 6.94
N ASP A 378 -1.02 17.90 6.78
CA ASP A 378 -0.67 19.25 7.25
C ASP A 378 -0.95 19.43 8.75
N LEU A 379 -1.87 18.64 9.31
CA LEU A 379 -2.45 18.86 10.63
C LEU A 379 -1.91 17.94 11.72
N ALA A 380 -1.47 16.73 11.36
CA ALA A 380 -1.02 15.71 12.29
C ALA A 380 0.23 14.98 11.78
N SER A 381 0.93 14.29 12.67
CA SER A 381 1.99 13.33 12.32
C SER A 381 1.36 11.97 12.06
N ILE A 382 1.73 11.32 10.96
CA ILE A 382 1.24 9.97 10.66
C ILE A 382 2.24 8.96 11.21
N VAL A 383 1.84 8.21 12.24
CA VAL A 383 2.63 7.14 12.83
C VAL A 383 2.18 5.81 12.23
N GLU A 384 3.01 5.20 11.39
CA GLU A 384 2.77 3.87 10.83
C GLU A 384 3.45 2.80 11.71
N VAL A 385 2.69 1.82 12.15
CA VAL A 385 3.15 0.71 12.99
C VAL A 385 2.91 -0.61 12.27
N ARG A 386 3.98 -1.32 11.95
CA ARG A 386 3.92 -2.68 11.44
C ARG A 386 4.25 -3.68 12.54
N ALA A 387 3.32 -4.60 12.80
CA ALA A 387 3.45 -5.57 13.88
C ALA A 387 2.71 -6.88 13.56
N PRO A 388 3.01 -8.00 14.27
CA PRO A 388 2.15 -9.18 14.23
C PRO A 388 0.76 -8.85 14.79
N ASP A 389 -0.28 -9.36 14.12
CA ASP A 389 -1.66 -9.20 14.56
C ASP A 389 -1.91 -10.02 15.83
N ARG A 390 -2.51 -9.39 16.84
CA ARG A 390 -2.81 -9.98 18.15
C ARG A 390 -3.95 -9.25 18.84
N PHE A 391 -4.61 -9.94 19.78
CA PHE A 391 -5.70 -9.32 20.53
C PHE A 391 -5.22 -8.11 21.32
N GLY A 392 -5.94 -6.99 21.19
CA GLY A 392 -5.66 -5.78 21.93
C GLY A 392 -4.51 -4.92 21.40
N LEU A 393 -3.91 -5.24 20.24
CA LEU A 393 -2.83 -4.43 19.67
C LEU A 393 -3.21 -2.96 19.50
N LEU A 394 -4.40 -2.67 18.96
CA LEU A 394 -4.89 -1.31 18.80
C LEU A 394 -5.00 -0.58 20.15
N TYR A 395 -5.50 -1.26 21.19
CA TYR A 395 -5.54 -0.74 22.56
C TYR A 395 -4.13 -0.42 23.06
N GLU A 396 -3.17 -1.34 22.90
CA GLU A 396 -1.80 -1.14 23.39
C GLU A 396 -1.11 0.04 22.70
N ILE A 397 -1.26 0.19 21.38
CA ILE A 397 -0.70 1.32 20.61
C ILE A 397 -1.34 2.64 21.07
N THR A 398 -2.66 2.73 21.06
CA THR A 398 -3.38 3.95 21.42
C THR A 398 -3.19 4.33 22.89
N ALA A 399 -3.12 3.35 23.80
CA ALA A 399 -2.81 3.58 25.22
C ALA A 399 -1.36 4.08 25.39
N THR A 400 -0.42 3.57 24.60
CA THR A 400 0.98 4.03 24.61
C THR A 400 1.07 5.47 24.12
N LEU A 401 0.38 5.82 23.04
CA LEU A 401 0.31 7.20 22.54
C LEU A 401 -0.30 8.14 23.62
N ALA A 402 -1.42 7.76 24.21
CA ALA A 402 -2.08 8.54 25.26
C ALA A 402 -1.20 8.71 26.51
N ALA A 403 -0.45 7.67 26.92
CA ALA A 403 0.47 7.74 28.05
C ALA A 403 1.64 8.71 27.82
N ASN A 404 1.98 8.96 26.55
CA ASN A 404 2.96 9.96 26.12
C ASN A 404 2.34 11.35 25.88
N GLY A 405 1.08 11.56 26.29
CA GLY A 405 0.38 12.83 26.11
C GLY A 405 0.00 13.14 24.67
N CYS A 406 0.06 12.15 23.77
CA CYS A 406 -0.34 12.31 22.38
C CYS A 406 -1.84 12.11 22.22
N ASP A 407 -2.44 12.85 21.31
CA ASP A 407 -3.83 12.72 20.91
C ASP A 407 -3.93 12.07 19.53
N VAL A 408 -4.92 11.19 19.33
CA VAL A 408 -5.09 10.43 18.09
C VAL A 408 -6.37 10.88 17.40
N GLU A 409 -6.25 11.61 16.31
CA GLU A 409 -7.40 12.12 15.54
C GLU A 409 -8.03 11.02 14.67
N ALA A 410 -7.21 10.12 14.14
CA ALA A 410 -7.68 9.00 13.32
C ALA A 410 -6.73 7.81 13.41
N ALA A 411 -7.28 6.61 13.23
CA ALA A 411 -6.55 5.36 13.08
C ALA A 411 -7.11 4.55 11.92
N PHE A 412 -6.21 4.02 11.09
CA PHE A 412 -6.51 3.13 9.97
C PHE A 412 -5.83 1.79 10.25
N VAL A 413 -6.61 0.72 10.34
CA VAL A 413 -6.14 -0.60 10.77
C VAL A 413 -6.26 -1.57 9.62
N ASP A 414 -5.12 -1.89 9.00
CA ASP A 414 -5.04 -2.79 7.85
C ASP A 414 -4.40 -4.13 8.27
N THR A 415 -5.26 -5.13 8.47
CA THR A 415 -4.81 -6.49 8.78
C THR A 415 -4.42 -7.21 7.50
N ILE A 416 -3.12 -7.38 7.32
CA ILE A 416 -2.53 -8.16 6.22
C ILE A 416 -2.14 -9.54 6.78
N GLY A 417 -3.18 -10.37 6.89
CA GLY A 417 -3.29 -11.79 7.29
C GLY A 417 -2.72 -12.30 8.61
N HIS A 418 -1.43 -12.13 8.95
CA HIS A 418 -0.87 -12.45 10.28
C HIS A 418 -0.13 -11.26 10.90
N GLY A 419 -0.06 -10.16 10.16
CA GLY A 419 0.44 -8.88 10.64
C GLY A 419 -0.58 -7.79 10.38
N VAL A 420 -0.33 -6.62 10.95
CA VAL A 420 -1.05 -5.39 10.69
C VAL A 420 -0.08 -4.33 10.21
N VAL A 421 -0.58 -3.39 9.42
CA VAL A 421 0.07 -2.11 9.16
C VAL A 421 -0.96 -1.04 9.54
N ASP A 422 -0.79 -0.52 10.76
CA ASP A 422 -1.73 0.45 11.32
C ASP A 422 -1.16 1.86 11.19
N SER A 423 -1.98 2.82 10.79
CA SER A 423 -1.58 4.22 10.65
C SER A 423 -2.41 5.11 11.58
N PHE A 424 -1.73 5.93 12.37
CA PHE A 424 -2.34 6.80 13.37
C PHE A 424 -2.02 8.26 13.04
N TYR A 425 -3.05 9.12 12.99
CA TYR A 425 -2.90 10.56 12.83
C TYR A 425 -2.80 11.16 14.23
N VAL A 426 -1.60 11.55 14.61
CA VAL A 426 -1.23 11.87 15.98
C VAL A 426 -0.84 13.34 16.12
N ARG A 427 -1.40 14.00 17.14
CA ARG A 427 -0.90 15.27 17.65
C ARG A 427 -0.09 15.05 18.92
N GLY A 428 0.99 15.81 19.05
CA GLY A 428 1.83 15.82 20.22
C GLY A 428 1.16 16.49 21.43
N PRO A 429 1.82 16.46 22.60
CA PRO A 429 1.31 17.06 23.83
C PRO A 429 1.06 18.58 23.76
N ASP A 430 1.70 19.26 22.80
CA ASP A 430 1.52 20.68 22.52
C ASP A 430 0.38 20.97 21.52
N GLY A 431 -0.33 19.93 21.05
CA GLY A 431 -1.36 20.01 20.03
C GLY A 431 -0.83 20.16 18.61
N GLY A 432 0.49 20.16 18.43
CA GLY A 432 1.16 20.21 17.13
C GLY A 432 1.52 18.82 16.60
N LYS A 433 2.33 18.79 15.54
CA LYS A 433 2.94 17.54 15.05
C LYS A 433 4.04 17.05 15.99
N LEU A 434 4.26 15.75 16.02
CA LEU A 434 5.44 15.11 16.62
C LEU A 434 6.69 15.46 15.80
N VAL A 435 7.24 16.64 16.02
CA VAL A 435 8.51 17.12 15.42
C VAL A 435 9.61 17.34 16.44
N ASP A 436 9.26 17.38 17.73
CA ASP A 436 10.21 17.49 18.83
C ASP A 436 11.02 16.19 18.98
N GLY A 437 12.34 16.28 18.83
CA GLY A 437 13.24 15.13 18.82
C GLY A 437 13.08 14.19 20.02
N PRO A 438 13.18 14.69 21.28
CA PRO A 438 13.02 13.87 22.46
C PRO A 438 11.65 13.19 22.56
N THR A 439 10.56 13.92 22.29
CA THR A 439 9.20 13.36 22.33
C THR A 439 9.00 12.31 21.24
N LEU A 440 9.43 12.59 20.01
CA LEU A 440 9.36 11.67 18.88
C LEU A 440 10.17 10.39 19.15
N GLU A 441 11.39 10.52 19.66
CA GLU A 441 12.26 9.39 20.01
C GLU A 441 11.59 8.51 21.08
N HIS A 442 11.05 9.12 22.14
CA HIS A 442 10.41 8.40 23.23
C HIS A 442 9.15 7.65 22.77
N VAL A 443 8.29 8.31 21.99
CA VAL A 443 7.09 7.67 21.40
C VAL A 443 7.47 6.53 20.47
N SER A 444 8.46 6.74 19.60
CA SER A 444 8.91 5.72 18.65
C SER A 444 9.52 4.50 19.35
N GLU A 445 10.30 4.72 20.42
CA GLU A 445 10.86 3.64 21.24
C GLU A 445 9.75 2.84 21.94
N ALA A 446 8.80 3.54 22.59
CA ALA A 446 7.68 2.90 23.28
C ALA A 446 6.81 2.07 22.32
N LEU A 447 6.49 2.60 21.14
CA LEU A 447 5.73 1.88 20.12
C LEU A 447 6.52 0.72 19.50
N SER A 448 7.85 0.84 19.36
CA SER A 448 8.69 -0.26 18.90
C SER A 448 8.65 -1.44 19.86
N VAL A 449 8.60 -1.18 21.17
CA VAL A 449 8.40 -2.22 22.19
C VAL A 449 7.04 -2.91 22.02
N VAL A 450 5.97 -2.13 21.82
CA VAL A 450 4.62 -2.68 21.56
C VAL A 450 4.60 -3.48 20.25
N ALA A 451 5.15 -2.98 19.15
CA ALA A 451 5.27 -3.74 17.90
C ALA A 451 6.10 -5.03 18.06
N GLY A 452 6.91 -5.10 19.13
CA GLY A 452 7.91 -6.13 19.36
C GLY A 452 9.05 -6.05 18.36
N ALA A 453 9.32 -4.86 17.82
CA ALA A 453 10.50 -4.57 17.03
C ALA A 453 11.73 -4.63 17.94
N ARG A 454 12.85 -5.15 17.42
CA ARG A 454 14.13 -5.08 18.16
C ARG A 454 14.70 -3.68 17.97
N HIS A 455 15.26 -3.13 19.05
CA HIS A 455 15.97 -1.87 19.02
C HIS A 455 17.31 -2.07 18.30
N ASP A 456 17.32 -2.01 16.98
CA ASP A 456 18.56 -1.98 16.21
C ASP A 456 19.12 -0.55 16.31
N LYS A 457 20.25 -0.41 17.01
CA LYS A 457 20.97 0.87 17.21
C LYS A 457 21.65 1.40 15.93
N GLU A 458 21.29 0.90 14.76
CA GLU A 458 21.80 1.37 13.46
C GLU A 458 20.61 1.92 12.66
N GLY A 459 20.45 3.24 12.72
CA GLY A 459 19.38 3.94 12.01
C GLY A 459 19.46 3.69 10.51
N ARG A 460 18.46 2.98 9.97
CA ARG A 460 17.94 3.28 8.64
C ARG A 460 16.89 4.37 8.82
N VAL A 461 17.35 5.62 8.70
CA VAL A 461 16.47 6.69 8.22
C VAL A 461 16.04 6.25 6.83
N GLY A 462 14.77 5.89 6.65
CA GLY A 462 14.19 5.67 5.34
C GLY A 462 14.36 6.96 4.54
N GLN A 463 15.18 6.93 3.50
CA GLN A 463 15.20 7.97 2.48
C GLN A 463 14.01 7.72 1.54
N ASP A 464 12.81 7.96 2.02
CA ASP A 464 11.64 8.14 1.15
C ASP A 464 11.14 9.57 1.39
N GLY A 465 11.56 10.46 0.50
CA GLY A 465 11.22 11.87 0.59
C GLY A 465 12.35 12.79 0.11
N ARG A 466 12.65 12.76 -1.19
CA ARG A 466 13.22 13.94 -1.86
C ARG A 466 12.50 14.20 -3.17
N VAL A 467 11.70 15.26 -3.11
CA VAL A 467 11.33 16.05 -4.29
C VAL A 467 12.60 16.79 -4.70
N ASP A 468 13.04 16.58 -5.94
CA ASP A 468 14.14 17.31 -6.55
C ASP A 468 13.69 18.76 -6.83
N GLU A 469 14.16 19.71 -6.02
CA GLU A 469 14.05 21.13 -6.33
C GLU A 469 15.19 21.52 -7.29
N SER A 470 14.97 21.33 -8.58
CA SER A 470 15.81 21.91 -9.63
C SER A 470 15.00 22.91 -10.47
N ALA A 471 14.99 24.18 -10.02
CA ALA A 471 14.61 25.32 -10.85
C ALA A 471 15.76 26.34 -10.90
N PRO A 472 15.96 27.05 -12.04
CA PRO A 472 17.18 27.80 -12.29
C PRO A 472 17.10 29.23 -11.73
N ASP A 473 18.16 29.69 -11.07
CA ASP A 473 18.30 31.10 -10.67
C ASP A 473 18.89 31.94 -11.83
N PRO A 474 18.28 33.07 -12.23
CA PRO A 474 18.75 33.89 -13.32
C PRO A 474 19.66 35.03 -12.83
N GLY A 475 20.89 35.07 -13.36
CA GLY A 475 21.56 36.31 -13.78
C GLY A 475 22.13 37.29 -12.73
N GLY A 476 23.36 37.72 -12.98
CA GLY A 476 23.95 38.96 -12.43
C GLY A 476 25.40 38.76 -11.97
N SER A 477 26.41 38.83 -12.84
CA SER A 477 27.12 40.04 -13.30
C SER A 477 28.14 40.63 -12.30
N GLY A 478 29.39 40.78 -12.76
CA GLY A 478 30.41 41.70 -12.19
C GLY A 478 31.64 40.95 -11.65
N SER A 479 32.67 40.68 -12.45
CA SER A 479 33.84 41.55 -12.68
C SER A 479 34.68 41.84 -11.44
N ASP A 480 35.84 41.19 -11.32
CA ASP A 480 37.17 41.83 -11.29
C ASP A 480 38.25 40.82 -10.86
N GLY A 481 39.29 40.66 -11.69
CA GLY A 481 40.54 40.00 -11.29
C GLY A 481 41.49 41.00 -10.59
N PRO A 482 42.82 40.78 -10.56
CA PRO A 482 43.56 39.54 -10.85
C PRO A 482 44.67 39.22 -9.82
N SER A 483 45.34 38.08 -10.04
CA SER A 483 46.80 37.87 -9.89
C SER A 483 47.48 38.11 -8.53
N THR A 484 47.97 37.02 -7.94
CA THR A 484 49.35 36.76 -7.42
C THR A 484 49.34 35.30 -6.95
N GLY A 485 50.28 34.39 -7.21
CA GLY A 485 51.71 34.47 -7.44
C GLY A 485 52.34 33.37 -6.56
N GLU A 486 53.21 32.54 -7.15
CA GLU A 486 54.22 31.68 -6.46
C GLU A 486 53.68 30.56 -5.53
N GLU A 487 54.32 29.43 -5.29
CA GLU A 487 55.53 28.78 -5.77
C GLU A 487 55.43 27.28 -5.36
N ARG A 488 56.09 26.41 -6.14
CA ARG A 488 56.87 25.23 -5.71
C ARG A 488 56.48 24.53 -4.39
N ARG A 489 56.31 23.20 -4.41
CA ARG A 489 57.39 22.16 -4.36
C ARG A 489 56.84 20.84 -3.80
N THR A 490 57.02 19.79 -4.60
CA THR A 490 57.54 18.44 -4.26
C THR A 490 56.90 17.54 -3.20
N THR A 491 56.78 16.28 -3.62
CA THR A 491 56.86 14.99 -2.89
C THR A 491 55.68 14.67 -1.98
N ARG A 492 55.04 13.50 -2.07
CA ARG A 492 55.46 12.20 -2.58
C ARG A 492 54.23 11.34 -2.86
#